data_AF-A0A8T7AF57-F1
#
_entry.id   AF-A0A8T7AF57-F1
#
_cell.length_a   1.000
_cell.length_b   1.000
_cell.length_c   1.000
_cell.angle_alpha   90.00
_cell.angle_beta   90.00
_cell.angle_gamma   90.00
#
_symmetry.space_group_name_H-M   'P 1'
#
loop_
_entity.id
_entity.type
_entity.pdbx_description
1 polymer ?
#
loop_
_entity_poly.entity_id
_entity_poly.type
_entity_poly.pdbx_seq_one_letter_code
_entity_poly.pdbx_strand_id
1 'polypeptide(L)'
;MPDKQKMVVAISSRALFDLQQSHLVFEEQGVEAYCQYQIEHENEVLQPGSAFPLVKKLLRLNELGKARDRVEVILLSRNSADTGLRVFNSIQAHELPITRAAFTSGNSPFRYVEPFGADVFLSSDPNDVANTLQAGVAAATMLPWTKARDSANQDKLCIAFDG
;
A
#
# COMPACT_ATOMS: atom_id res chain seq x y z
N MET A 1 -16.27 -21.34 5.40
CA MET A 1 -16.02 -19.94 4.99
C MET A 1 -17.04 -19.63 3.90
N PRO A 2 -17.85 -18.56 4.01
CA PRO A 2 -18.70 -18.17 2.88
C PRO A 2 -17.81 -17.85 1.67
N ASP A 3 -18.31 -18.11 0.46
CA ASP A 3 -17.60 -17.90 -0.82
C ASP A 3 -17.01 -16.50 -0.90
N LYS A 4 -15.71 -16.37 -0.62
CA LYS A 4 -15.01 -15.09 -0.76
C LYS A 4 -14.73 -14.87 -2.24
N GLN A 5 -15.57 -14.09 -2.91
CA GLN A 5 -15.46 -13.81 -4.35
C GLN A 5 -14.28 -12.88 -4.72
N LYS A 6 -13.66 -12.20 -3.75
CA LYS A 6 -12.67 -11.14 -3.97
C LYS A 6 -11.46 -11.27 -3.04
N MET A 7 -10.26 -11.20 -3.62
CA MET A 7 -9.00 -11.11 -2.89
C MET A 7 -8.75 -9.67 -2.45
N VAL A 8 -8.60 -9.44 -1.15
CA VAL A 8 -8.36 -8.13 -0.56
C VAL A 8 -6.87 -8.00 -0.23
N VAL A 9 -6.21 -7.05 -0.88
CA VAL A 9 -4.79 -6.73 -0.68
C VAL A 9 -4.70 -5.45 0.13
N ALA A 10 -4.23 -5.57 1.37
CA ALA A 10 -3.90 -4.41 2.19
C ALA A 10 -2.50 -3.91 1.84
N ILE A 11 -2.33 -2.60 1.69
CA ILE A 11 -1.04 -1.99 1.40
C ILE A 11 -0.75 -0.80 2.30
N SER A 12 0.50 -0.72 2.79
CA SER A 12 0.97 0.47 3.52
C SER A 12 1.22 1.67 2.61
N SER A 13 0.99 2.89 3.09
CA SER A 13 1.22 4.11 2.28
C SER A 13 2.66 4.21 1.75
N ARG A 14 3.66 3.86 2.56
CA ARG A 14 5.09 3.89 2.16
C ARG A 14 5.48 2.75 1.22
N ALA A 15 4.68 1.69 1.11
CA ALA A 15 4.88 0.68 0.08
C ALA A 15 4.25 1.13 -1.25
N LEU A 16 3.08 1.75 -1.18
CA LEU A 16 2.36 2.23 -2.36
C LEU A 16 3.04 3.44 -3.01
N PHE A 17 3.53 4.39 -2.21
CA PHE A 17 4.15 5.63 -2.67
C PHE A 17 5.52 5.86 -2.05
N ASP A 18 6.37 6.59 -2.76
CA ASP A 18 7.63 7.10 -2.23
C ASP A 18 7.35 8.24 -1.24
N LEU A 19 7.58 7.93 0.03
CA LEU A 19 7.43 8.84 1.16
C LEU A 19 8.77 8.99 1.91
N GLN A 20 9.91 8.70 1.27
CA GLN A 20 11.20 8.74 1.95
C GLN A 20 11.50 10.12 2.55
N GLN A 21 11.24 11.20 1.83
CA GLN A 21 11.48 12.55 2.33
C GLN A 21 10.61 12.87 3.55
N SER A 22 9.29 12.62 3.50
CA SER A 22 8.42 12.81 4.65
C SER A 22 8.84 11.92 5.82
N HIS A 23 9.26 10.68 5.54
CA HIS A 23 9.70 9.75 6.58
C HIS A 23 10.98 10.25 7.27
N LEU A 24 11.94 10.84 6.53
CA LEU A 24 13.11 11.48 7.13
C LEU A 24 12.73 12.64 8.05
N VAL A 25 11.78 13.48 7.63
CA VAL A 25 11.24 14.56 8.50
C VAL A 25 10.67 13.98 9.80
N PHE A 26 9.94 12.87 9.74
CA PHE A 26 9.43 12.19 10.94
C PHE A 26 10.56 11.67 11.85
N GLU A 27 11.57 10.99 11.29
CA GLU A 27 12.67 10.42 12.06
C GLU A 27 13.54 11.51 12.71
N GLU A 28 13.77 12.63 12.02
CA GLU A 28 14.65 13.71 12.48
C GLU A 28 13.94 14.75 13.36
N GLN A 29 12.67 15.05 13.07
CA GLN A 29 11.95 16.20 13.64
C GLN A 29 10.63 15.83 14.33
N GLY A 30 10.23 14.55 14.27
CA GLY A 30 9.05 14.03 14.95
C GLY A 30 7.72 14.27 14.23
N VAL A 31 6.64 13.90 14.92
CA VAL A 31 5.27 13.82 14.36
C VAL A 31 4.73 15.19 13.92
N GLU A 32 4.99 16.26 14.67
CA GLU A 32 4.41 17.58 14.36
C GLU A 32 4.99 18.16 13.06
N ALA A 33 6.32 18.13 12.90
CA ALA A 33 6.99 18.54 11.66
C ALA A 33 6.57 17.68 10.47
N TYR A 34 6.43 16.37 10.68
CA TYR A 34 5.88 15.45 9.67
C TYR A 34 4.48 15.86 9.21
N CYS A 35 3.59 16.16 10.16
CA CYS A 35 2.22 16.55 9.85
C CYS A 35 2.18 17.84 9.04
N GLN A 36 2.92 18.86 9.47
CA GLN A 36 3.02 20.13 8.76
C GLN A 36 3.56 19.93 7.34
N TYR A 37 4.64 19.15 7.20
CA TYR A 37 5.20 18.81 5.89
C TYR A 37 4.18 18.14 4.97
N GLN A 38 3.39 17.20 5.49
CA GLN A 38 2.37 16.51 4.69
C GLN A 38 1.23 17.43 4.23
N ILE A 39 0.84 18.40 5.06
CA ILE A 39 -0.21 19.39 4.75
C ILE A 39 0.30 20.39 3.71
N GLU A 40 1.50 20.94 3.88
CA GLU A 40 2.10 21.90 2.95
C GLU A 40 2.26 21.32 1.53
N HIS A 41 2.51 20.02 1.44
CA HIS A 41 2.73 19.32 0.18
C HIS A 41 1.50 18.48 -0.23
N GLU A 42 0.31 18.73 0.33
CA GLU A 42 -0.89 17.88 0.13
C GLU A 42 -1.31 17.74 -1.34
N ASN A 43 -1.04 18.77 -2.14
CA ASN A 43 -1.38 18.82 -3.56
C ASN A 43 -0.24 18.32 -4.47
N GLU A 44 0.89 17.95 -3.89
CA GLU A 44 2.00 17.35 -4.62
C GLU A 44 1.83 15.85 -4.74
N VAL A 45 1.65 15.38 -5.96
CA VAL A 45 1.48 13.96 -6.29
C VAL A 45 2.74 13.18 -5.93
N LEU A 46 2.56 12.18 -5.06
CA LEU A 46 3.63 11.30 -4.65
C LEU A 46 4.08 10.40 -5.81
N GLN A 47 5.38 10.14 -5.86
CA GLN A 47 5.95 9.21 -6.83
C GLN A 47 5.59 7.76 -6.47
N PRO A 48 5.50 6.84 -7.46
CA PRO A 48 5.29 5.42 -7.22
C PRO A 48 6.30 4.80 -6.26
N GLY A 49 5.81 4.07 -5.25
CA GLY A 49 6.62 3.30 -4.30
C GLY A 49 6.96 1.89 -4.82
N SER A 50 7.62 1.10 -3.97
CA SER A 50 8.11 -0.24 -4.34
C SER A 50 7.02 -1.23 -4.74
N ALA A 51 5.83 -1.12 -4.13
CA ALA A 51 4.71 -2.00 -4.43
C ALA A 51 3.77 -1.48 -5.52
N PHE A 52 3.95 -0.24 -5.98
CA PHE A 52 3.08 0.39 -6.97
C PHE A 52 2.95 -0.43 -8.28
N PRO A 53 4.03 -0.96 -8.88
CA PRO A 53 3.91 -1.76 -10.10
C PRO A 53 3.11 -3.05 -9.87
N LEU A 54 3.28 -3.68 -8.71
CA LEU A 54 2.53 -4.88 -8.33
C LEU A 54 1.05 -4.56 -8.16
N VAL A 55 0.71 -3.48 -7.47
CA VAL A 55 -0.67 -3.01 -7.28
C VAL A 55 -1.37 -2.77 -8.60
N LYS A 56 -0.73 -2.07 -9.56
CA LYS A 56 -1.31 -1.87 -10.90
C LYS A 56 -1.58 -3.19 -11.62
N LYS A 57 -0.63 -4.14 -11.56
CA LYS A 57 -0.79 -5.47 -12.19
C LYS A 57 -1.93 -6.27 -11.55
N LEU A 58 -2.07 -6.23 -10.23
CA LEU A 58 -3.13 -6.90 -9.49
C LEU A 58 -4.50 -6.30 -9.81
N LEU A 59 -4.62 -4.97 -9.84
CA LEU A 59 -5.86 -4.28 -10.18
C LEU A 59 -6.31 -4.56 -11.62
N ARG A 60 -5.36 -4.66 -12.56
CA ARG A 60 -5.66 -5.03 -13.95
C ARG A 60 -6.28 -6.41 -14.10
N LEU A 61 -6.10 -7.33 -13.13
CA LEU A 61 -6.80 -8.63 -13.16
C LEU A 61 -8.33 -8.47 -13.14
N ASN A 62 -8.85 -7.35 -12.65
CA ASN A 62 -10.28 -7.04 -12.67
C ASN A 62 -10.81 -6.74 -14.08
N GLU A 63 -9.94 -6.37 -15.01
CA GLU A 63 -10.27 -6.14 -16.42
C GLU A 63 -10.22 -7.43 -17.24
N LEU A 64 -9.65 -8.50 -16.68
CA LEU A 64 -9.45 -9.77 -17.38
C LEU A 64 -10.64 -10.74 -17.15
N GLY A 65 -11.43 -10.92 -18.20
CA GLY A 65 -12.50 -11.93 -18.27
C GLY A 65 -13.88 -11.45 -17.84
N LYS A 66 -14.80 -12.38 -17.57
CA LYS A 66 -16.22 -12.09 -17.30
C LYS A 66 -16.52 -11.70 -15.84
N ALA A 67 -15.72 -12.19 -14.90
CA ALA A 67 -15.86 -11.88 -13.48
C ALA A 67 -15.11 -10.59 -13.16
N ARG A 68 -15.87 -9.54 -12.86
CA ARG A 68 -15.37 -8.24 -12.38
C ARG A 68 -15.02 -8.33 -10.88
N ASP A 69 -14.20 -7.39 -10.42
CA ASP A 69 -13.93 -7.17 -8.99
C ASP A 69 -13.26 -8.33 -8.24
N ARG A 70 -12.32 -9.04 -8.88
CA ARG A 70 -11.56 -10.15 -8.27
C ARG A 70 -10.54 -9.69 -7.22
N VAL A 71 -10.02 -8.48 -7.37
CA VAL A 71 -9.00 -7.89 -6.50
C VAL A 71 -9.51 -6.58 -5.95
N GLU A 72 -9.38 -6.41 -4.64
CA GLU A 72 -9.47 -5.13 -3.97
C GLU A 72 -8.10 -4.72 -3.45
N VAL A 73 -7.78 -3.44 -3.56
CA VAL A 73 -6.64 -2.87 -2.85
C VAL A 73 -7.18 -1.88 -1.84
N ILE A 74 -6.72 -2.00 -0.59
CA ILE A 74 -7.07 -1.10 0.51
C ILE A 74 -5.82 -0.49 1.11
N LEU A 75 -5.91 0.77 1.52
CA LEU A 75 -4.78 1.49 2.11
C LEU A 75 -4.81 1.40 3.64
N LEU A 76 -3.74 0.91 4.26
CA LEU A 76 -3.56 1.03 5.71
C LEU A 76 -2.38 1.96 6.00
N SER A 77 -2.63 3.08 6.67
CA SER A 77 -1.64 4.13 6.83
C SER A 77 -1.35 4.42 8.29
N ARG A 78 -0.07 4.64 8.59
CA ARG A 78 0.40 5.24 9.85
C ARG A 78 0.09 6.73 9.93
N ASN A 79 -0.31 7.37 8.83
CA ASN A 79 -0.67 8.78 8.82
C ASN A 79 -1.93 9.02 9.67
N SER A 80 -2.15 10.27 10.06
CA SER A 80 -3.48 10.72 10.51
C SER A 80 -4.41 10.90 9.31
N ALA A 81 -5.72 11.02 9.56
CA ALA A 81 -6.67 11.37 8.51
C ALA A 81 -6.31 12.72 7.86
N ASP A 82 -5.91 13.70 8.67
CA ASP A 82 -5.54 15.06 8.22
C ASP A 82 -4.33 15.04 7.27
N THR A 83 -3.34 14.20 7.55
CA THR A 83 -2.12 14.05 6.73
C THR A 83 -2.26 12.97 5.63
N GLY A 84 -3.42 12.32 5.58
CA GLY A 84 -3.79 11.30 4.61
C GLY A 84 -4.22 11.86 3.26
N LEU A 85 -4.61 13.14 3.19
CA LEU A 85 -5.07 13.79 1.96
C LEU A 85 -4.05 13.72 0.84
N ARG A 86 -2.75 13.95 1.12
CA ARG A 86 -1.69 13.81 0.12
C ARG A 86 -1.66 12.43 -0.53
N VAL A 87 -1.87 11.39 0.28
CA VAL A 87 -1.90 10.00 -0.19
C VAL A 87 -3.14 9.75 -1.06
N PHE A 88 -4.32 10.26 -0.66
CA PHE A 88 -5.53 10.14 -1.46
C PHE A 88 -5.47 10.95 -2.77
N ASN A 89 -4.98 12.17 -2.73
CA ASN A 89 -4.73 12.99 -3.92
C ASN A 89 -3.81 12.26 -4.89
N SER A 90 -2.80 11.56 -4.37
CA SER A 90 -1.91 10.72 -5.18
C SER A 90 -2.63 9.48 -5.73
N ILE A 91 -3.45 8.78 -4.94
CA ILE A 91 -4.28 7.66 -5.41
C ILE A 91 -5.15 8.10 -6.58
N GLN A 92 -5.81 9.26 -6.46
CA GLN A 92 -6.68 9.82 -7.49
C GLN A 92 -5.88 10.23 -8.73
N ALA A 93 -4.75 10.94 -8.56
CA ALA A 93 -3.91 11.37 -9.67
C ALA A 93 -3.30 10.20 -10.46
N HIS A 94 -3.08 9.06 -9.80
CA HIS A 94 -2.62 7.82 -10.42
C HIS A 94 -3.75 6.88 -10.87
N GLU A 95 -5.01 7.33 -10.78
CA GLU A 95 -6.21 6.60 -11.21
C GLU A 95 -6.35 5.20 -10.56
N LEU A 96 -5.91 5.05 -9.30
CA LEU A 96 -6.05 3.80 -8.57
C LEU A 96 -7.44 3.70 -7.93
N PRO A 97 -8.25 2.64 -8.19
CA PRO A 97 -9.59 2.46 -7.64
C PRO A 97 -9.56 1.97 -6.18
N ILE A 98 -8.84 2.69 -5.30
CA ILE A 98 -8.72 2.39 -3.88
C ILE A 98 -9.78 3.21 -3.14
N THR A 99 -10.83 2.55 -2.65
CA THR A 99 -12.00 3.19 -2.02
C THR A 99 -12.06 3.01 -0.51
N ARG A 100 -11.27 2.11 0.06
CA ARG A 100 -11.18 1.88 1.51
C ARG A 100 -9.79 2.19 2.03
N ALA A 101 -9.75 2.88 3.16
CA ALA A 101 -8.52 3.13 3.89
C ALA A 101 -8.74 3.16 5.41
N ALA A 102 -7.68 2.89 6.17
CA ALA A 102 -7.59 3.15 7.60
C ALA A 102 -6.35 4.00 7.91
N PHE A 103 -6.52 4.94 8.83
CA PHE A 103 -5.46 5.82 9.32
C PHE A 103 -5.30 5.60 10.82
N THR A 104 -4.08 5.34 11.27
CA THR A 104 -3.80 4.91 12.64
C THR A 104 -3.07 5.95 13.49
N SER A 105 -2.79 7.14 12.93
CA SER A 105 -2.19 8.28 13.63
C SER A 105 -0.92 7.88 14.41
N GLY A 106 0.03 7.27 13.71
CA GLY A 106 1.34 6.83 14.22
C GLY A 106 1.38 5.36 14.67
N ASN A 107 0.24 4.79 15.06
CA ASN A 107 0.19 3.40 15.50
C ASN A 107 0.43 2.42 14.35
N SER A 108 0.82 1.19 14.64
CA SER A 108 0.95 0.18 13.58
C SER A 108 -0.39 -0.09 12.88
N PRO A 109 -0.40 -0.15 11.53
CA PRO A 109 -1.57 -0.50 10.74
C PRO A 109 -1.97 -1.97 10.84
N PHE A 110 -1.11 -2.86 11.36
CA PHE A 110 -1.34 -4.31 11.35
C PHE A 110 -2.70 -4.69 11.98
N ARG A 111 -3.12 -3.94 13.02
CA ARG A 111 -4.37 -4.18 13.75
C ARG A 111 -5.63 -4.06 12.90
N TYR A 112 -5.52 -3.42 11.72
CA TYR A 112 -6.63 -3.25 10.79
C TYR A 112 -6.62 -4.26 9.64
N VAL A 113 -5.61 -5.13 9.53
CA VAL A 113 -5.50 -6.13 8.46
C VAL A 113 -6.69 -7.10 8.52
N GLU A 114 -6.93 -7.74 9.67
CA GLU A 114 -8.03 -8.70 9.85
C GLU A 114 -9.42 -8.01 9.81
N PRO A 115 -9.68 -6.89 10.52
CA PRO A 115 -10.97 -6.19 10.45
C PRO A 115 -11.36 -5.73 9.04
N PHE A 116 -10.38 -5.44 8.18
CA PHE A 116 -10.66 -5.09 6.78
C PHE A 116 -10.81 -6.31 5.86
N GLY A 117 -10.65 -7.52 6.39
CA GLY A 117 -10.75 -8.78 5.67
C GLY A 117 -9.62 -8.99 4.67
N ALA A 118 -8.43 -8.45 4.92
CA ALA A 118 -7.29 -8.59 4.03
C ALA A 118 -6.80 -10.04 3.96
N ASP A 119 -6.58 -10.53 2.74
CA ASP A 119 -5.98 -11.85 2.48
C ASP A 119 -4.45 -11.77 2.55
N VAL A 120 -3.89 -10.63 2.14
CA VAL A 120 -2.46 -10.37 2.17
C VAL A 120 -2.18 -8.91 2.52
N PHE A 121 -1.12 -8.68 3.30
CA PHE A 121 -0.64 -7.36 3.64
C PHE A 121 0.76 -7.08 3.07
N LEU A 122 0.89 -5.99 2.31
CA LEU A 122 2.14 -5.55 1.69
C LEU A 122 2.64 -4.28 2.39
N SER A 123 3.80 -4.37 3.04
CA SER A 123 4.36 -3.24 3.80
C SER A 123 5.84 -3.03 3.53
N SER A 124 6.30 -1.79 3.64
CA SER A 124 7.74 -1.47 3.67
C SER A 124 8.33 -1.52 5.09
N ASP A 125 7.51 -1.76 6.11
CA ASP A 125 7.93 -1.93 7.51
C ASP A 125 7.99 -3.43 7.87
N PRO A 126 9.19 -4.02 8.07
CA PRO A 126 9.35 -5.42 8.42
C PRO A 126 8.67 -5.81 9.73
N ASN A 127 8.54 -4.89 10.69
CA ASN A 127 7.86 -5.17 11.97
C ASN A 127 6.35 -5.35 11.76
N ASP A 128 5.74 -4.53 10.90
CA ASP A 128 4.33 -4.70 10.57
C ASP A 128 4.08 -6.04 9.87
N VAL A 129 5.01 -6.45 8.99
CA VAL A 129 4.95 -7.75 8.30
C VAL A 129 5.08 -8.90 9.31
N ALA A 130 6.08 -8.85 10.20
CA ALA A 130 6.28 -9.87 11.22
C ALA A 130 5.05 -10.02 12.14
N ASN A 131 4.49 -8.90 12.60
CA ASN A 131 3.28 -8.90 13.43
C ASN A 131 2.06 -9.47 12.69
N THR A 132 1.93 -9.16 11.40
CA THR A 132 0.82 -9.67 10.58
C THR A 132 0.93 -11.19 10.35
N LEU A 133 2.15 -11.68 10.10
CA LEU A 133 2.43 -13.11 9.98
C LEU A 133 2.14 -13.86 11.30
N GLN A 134 2.54 -13.29 12.44
CA GLN A 134 2.24 -13.86 13.76
C GLN A 134 0.73 -13.91 14.05
N ALA A 135 -0.04 -12.97 13.51
CA ALA A 135 -1.50 -12.95 13.58
C ALA A 135 -2.17 -13.95 12.60
N GLY A 136 -1.39 -14.72 11.83
CA GLY A 136 -1.91 -15.73 10.91
C GLY A 136 -2.40 -15.20 9.57
N VAL A 137 -2.09 -13.95 9.22
CA VAL A 137 -2.43 -13.36 7.91
C VAL A 137 -1.18 -13.32 7.03
N ALA A 138 -1.33 -13.64 5.74
CA ALA A 138 -0.22 -13.57 4.80
C ALA A 138 0.32 -12.14 4.69
N ALA A 139 1.63 -11.97 4.71
CA ALA A 139 2.23 -10.65 4.56
C ALA A 139 3.62 -10.73 3.92
N ALA A 140 4.03 -9.64 3.28
CA ALA A 140 5.33 -9.55 2.63
C ALA A 140 5.95 -8.15 2.77
N THR A 141 7.26 -8.13 2.96
CA THR A 141 8.06 -6.91 3.00
C THR A 141 8.39 -6.47 1.57
N MET A 142 8.04 -5.23 1.24
CA MET A 142 8.26 -4.65 -0.06
C MET A 142 9.64 -3.99 -0.12
N LEU A 143 10.58 -4.66 -0.79
CA LEU A 143 11.94 -4.16 -0.94
C LEU A 143 12.01 -3.04 -1.99
N PRO A 144 12.89 -2.05 -1.83
CA PRO A 144 13.11 -1.01 -2.82
C PRO A 144 13.42 -1.61 -4.20
N TRP A 145 12.68 -1.17 -5.21
CA TRP A 145 12.91 -1.62 -6.58
C TRP A 145 14.05 -0.79 -7.20
N THR A 146 15.23 -1.37 -7.39
CA THR A 146 16.24 -0.76 -8.26
C THR A 146 15.78 -0.87 -9.72
N LYS A 147 15.67 0.25 -10.43
CA LYS A 147 15.22 0.42 -11.84
C LYS A 147 15.97 -0.39 -12.91
N ALA A 148 16.75 -1.39 -12.54
CA ALA A 148 17.47 -2.26 -13.45
C ALA A 148 16.65 -3.53 -13.75
N ARG A 149 15.62 -3.40 -14.61
CA ARG A 149 15.29 -4.34 -15.71
C ARG A 149 13.82 -4.26 -16.16
N ASP A 150 13.70 -4.25 -17.48
CA ASP A 150 12.56 -4.64 -18.30
C ASP A 150 11.40 -3.66 -18.52
N SER A 151 11.68 -2.68 -19.39
CA SER A 151 10.67 -2.02 -20.24
C SER A 151 9.85 -3.00 -21.11
N ALA A 152 10.30 -4.24 -21.27
CA ALA A 152 9.70 -5.23 -22.16
C ALA A 152 8.51 -6.01 -21.56
N ASN A 153 8.24 -5.90 -20.25
CA ASN A 153 7.26 -6.78 -19.59
C ASN A 153 6.44 -6.10 -18.48
N GLN A 154 6.09 -4.82 -18.66
CA GLN A 154 5.33 -4.04 -17.67
C GLN A 154 3.93 -4.61 -17.38
N ASP A 155 3.39 -5.42 -18.29
CA ASP A 155 2.01 -5.90 -18.25
C ASP A 155 1.84 -7.28 -17.60
N LYS A 156 2.92 -8.04 -17.39
CA LYS A 156 2.83 -9.40 -16.83
C LYS A 156 3.06 -9.40 -15.33
N LEU A 157 2.16 -10.08 -14.61
CA LEU A 157 2.36 -10.48 -13.23
C LEU A 157 3.09 -11.83 -13.21
N CYS A 158 4.29 -11.87 -12.65
CA CYS A 158 5.07 -13.09 -12.47
C CYS A 158 5.11 -13.42 -10.98
N ILE A 159 4.70 -14.63 -10.61
CA ILE A 159 4.74 -15.14 -9.24
C ILE A 159 5.60 -16.40 -9.26
N ALA A 160 6.57 -16.47 -8.37
CA ALA A 160 7.38 -17.67 -8.13
C ALA A 160 7.00 -18.25 -6.76
N PHE A 161 7.00 -19.57 -6.65
CA PHE A 161 6.75 -20.30 -5.40
C PHE A 161 8.00 -21.10 -5.07
N ASP A 162 8.58 -20.88 -3.89
CA ASP A 162 9.57 -21.75 -3.27
C ASP A 162 8.83 -22.66 -2.26
N GLY A 163 8.70 -23.93 -2.62
CA GLY A 163 7.95 -24.93 -1.84
C GLY A 163 8.66 -25.38 -0.57
#